data_AF-A0A699STI3-F1
#
_entry.id   AF-A0A699STI3-F1
#
_cell.length_a   1.000
_cell.length_b   1.000
_cell.length_c   1.000
_cell.angle_alpha   90.00
_cell.angle_beta   90.00
_cell.angle_gamma   90.00
#
_symmetry.space_group_name_H-M   'P 1'
#
loop_
_entity.id
_entity.type
_entity.pdbx_description
1 polymer ?
#
loop_
_entity_poly.entity_id
_entity_poly.type
_entity_poly.pdbx_seq_one_letter_code
_entity_poly.pdbx_strand_id
1 'polypeptide(L)'
;MAPKRTSTSAALATNQAAIWQLINGRVATALEEQATNMANTNNTNRNPEPRETLAARKCTYKEFMTCQPFYFNGTEGAVGLIRWFERAKLVFSCSNCTEDYKVKFATSTLTEDALS
;
A
#
# COMPACT_ATOMS: atom_id res chain seq x y z
N MET A 1 -57.41 -14.22 13.26
CA MET A 1 -56.20 -14.20 14.11
C MET A 1 -55.00 -14.52 13.25
N ALA A 2 -54.05 -13.60 13.09
CA ALA A 2 -52.79 -13.84 12.39
C ALA A 2 -51.64 -13.72 13.40
N PRO A 3 -50.60 -14.58 13.36
CA PRO A 3 -49.48 -14.48 14.28
C PRO A 3 -48.55 -13.35 13.82
N LYS A 4 -48.37 -12.36 14.68
CA LYS A 4 -47.43 -11.26 14.50
C LYS A 4 -46.02 -11.79 14.74
N ARG A 5 -45.22 -12.00 13.68
CA ARG A 5 -43.80 -12.30 13.81
C ARG A 5 -43.03 -11.01 14.05
N THR A 6 -42.57 -10.83 15.28
CA THR A 6 -41.55 -9.84 15.66
C THR A 6 -40.24 -10.22 14.97
N SER A 7 -39.79 -9.41 13.99
CA SER A 7 -38.42 -9.51 13.47
C SER A 7 -37.50 -8.65 14.32
N THR A 8 -36.74 -9.30 15.20
CA THR A 8 -35.56 -8.71 15.83
C THR A 8 -34.43 -8.73 14.82
N SER A 9 -34.29 -7.66 14.05
CA SER A 9 -33.10 -7.41 13.24
C SER A 9 -32.06 -6.74 14.12
N ALA A 10 -31.27 -7.55 14.84
CA ALA A 10 -30.05 -7.09 15.48
C ALA A 10 -28.98 -6.90 14.38
N ALA A 11 -29.08 -5.81 13.63
CA ALA A 11 -28.01 -5.38 12.73
C ALA A 11 -26.83 -4.92 13.59
N LEU A 12 -25.79 -5.75 13.66
CA LEU A 12 -24.49 -5.46 14.25
C LEU A 12 -23.95 -4.18 13.57
N ALA A 13 -24.05 -3.04 14.25
CA ALA A 13 -23.50 -1.78 13.78
C ALA A 13 -21.96 -1.84 13.91
N THR A 14 -21.31 -2.51 12.97
CA THR A 14 -19.85 -2.43 12.79
C THR A 14 -19.51 -1.03 12.29
N ASN A 15 -19.15 -0.15 13.22
CA ASN A 15 -18.66 1.18 12.86
C ASN A 15 -17.35 1.08 12.06
N GLN A 16 -17.11 2.06 11.20
CA GLN A 16 -15.96 2.09 10.28
C GLN A 16 -14.61 1.99 11.02
N ALA A 17 -14.54 2.50 12.25
CA ALA A 17 -13.35 2.42 13.10
C ALA A 17 -13.02 0.98 13.50
N ALA A 18 -14.01 0.17 13.87
CA ALA A 18 -13.80 -1.24 14.22
C ALA A 18 -13.28 -2.06 13.03
N ILE A 19 -13.77 -1.77 11.82
CA ILE A 19 -13.29 -2.42 10.59
C ILE A 19 -11.82 -2.06 10.34
N TRP A 20 -11.44 -0.78 10.44
CA TRP A 20 -10.06 -0.35 10.29
C TRP A 20 -9.12 -0.98 11.32
N GLN A 21 -9.53 -1.05 12.59
CA GLN A 21 -8.72 -1.68 13.64
C GLN A 21 -8.51 -3.17 13.39
N LEU A 22 -9.53 -3.88 12.92
CA LEU A 22 -9.41 -5.30 12.59
C LEU A 22 -8.44 -5.54 11.43
N ILE A 23 -8.50 -4.69 10.39
CA ILE A 23 -7.60 -4.78 9.23
C ILE A 23 -6.16 -4.52 9.69
N ASN A 24 -5.92 -3.43 10.42
CA ASN A 24 -4.58 -3.06 10.89
C ASN A 24 -3.99 -4.15 11.80
N GLY A 25 -4.78 -4.70 12.72
CA GLY A 25 -4.35 -5.78 13.61
C GLY A 25 -3.92 -7.03 12.84
N ARG A 26 -4.75 -7.50 11.89
CA ARG A 26 -4.43 -8.69 11.09
C ARG A 26 -3.19 -8.50 10.22
N VAL A 27 -3.02 -7.33 9.60
CA VAL A 27 -1.83 -7.01 8.81
C VAL A 27 -0.57 -6.99 9.68
N ALA A 28 -0.65 -6.37 10.86
CA ALA A 28 0.48 -6.35 11.80
C ALA A 28 0.88 -7.77 12.24
N THR A 29 -0.07 -8.62 12.62
CA THR A 29 0.21 -10.01 13.00
C THR A 29 0.86 -10.80 11.87
N ALA A 30 0.34 -10.71 10.65
CA ALA A 30 0.91 -11.41 9.50
C ALA A 30 2.36 -10.97 9.18
N LEU A 31 2.67 -9.68 9.37
CA LEU A 31 4.01 -9.14 9.15
C LEU A 31 5.01 -9.66 10.18
N GLU A 32 4.63 -9.73 11.46
CA GLU A 32 5.44 -10.32 12.53
C GLU A 32 5.69 -11.82 12.31
N GLU A 33 4.66 -12.57 11.90
CA GLU A 33 4.79 -13.99 11.53
C GLU A 33 5.74 -14.20 10.34
N GLN A 34 5.68 -13.31 9.34
CA GLN A 34 6.60 -13.35 8.20
C GLN A 34 8.04 -13.05 8.64
N ALA A 35 8.25 -12.08 9.54
CA ALA A 35 9.56 -11.73 10.05
C ALA A 35 10.21 -12.86 10.87
N THR A 36 9.42 -13.55 11.71
CA THR A 36 9.90 -14.71 12.48
C THR A 36 10.24 -15.91 11.58
N ASN A 37 9.47 -16.15 10.52
CA ASN A 37 9.77 -17.18 9.52
C ASN A 37 11.06 -16.86 8.72
N MET A 38 11.30 -15.59 8.39
CA MET A 38 12.56 -15.14 7.80
C MET A 38 13.76 -15.31 8.75
N ALA A 39 13.56 -15.11 10.06
CA ALA A 39 14.62 -15.32 11.05
C ALA A 39 15.01 -16.82 11.15
N ASN A 40 14.03 -17.72 11.14
CA ASN A 40 14.25 -19.17 11.26
C ASN A 40 14.89 -19.81 10.02
N THR A 41 14.76 -19.19 8.84
CA THR A 41 15.36 -19.67 7.58
C THR A 41 16.85 -19.33 7.44
N ASN A 42 17.43 -18.51 8.33
CA ASN A 42 18.86 -18.17 8.33
C ASN A 42 19.77 -19.27 8.92
N ASN A 43 19.21 -20.43 9.29
CA ASN A 43 19.91 -21.48 10.03
C ASN A 43 20.25 -22.69 9.14
N THR A 44 20.50 -22.50 7.84
CA THR A 44 21.06 -23.57 7.00
C THR A 44 22.09 -22.99 6.06
N ASN A 45 23.36 -23.10 6.48
CA ASN A 45 24.56 -23.16 5.65
C ASN A 45 24.50 -22.36 4.33
N ARG A 46 24.85 -21.08 4.38
CA ARG A 46 25.25 -20.34 3.17
C ARG A 46 26.50 -19.51 3.46
N ASN A 47 27.53 -19.82 2.68
CA ASN A 47 28.75 -19.07 2.43
C ASN A 47 28.54 -17.55 2.62
N PRO A 48 29.43 -16.81 3.32
CA PRO A 48 29.35 -15.37 3.40
C PRO A 48 29.81 -14.78 2.07
N GLU A 49 28.96 -14.88 1.04
CA GLU A 49 29.08 -13.98 -0.10
C GLU A 49 29.01 -12.55 0.44
N PRO A 50 29.84 -11.61 -0.06
CA PRO A 50 29.92 -10.28 0.52
C PRO A 50 28.52 -9.73 0.62
N ARG A 51 28.12 -9.40 1.86
CA ARG A 51 26.98 -8.52 2.08
C ARG A 51 27.33 -7.26 1.31
N GLU A 52 26.85 -7.18 0.08
CA GLU A 52 26.76 -5.93 -0.65
C GLU A 52 26.10 -5.01 0.37
N THR A 53 26.91 -4.12 0.94
CA THR A 53 26.47 -2.94 1.65
C THR A 53 25.16 -2.54 0.98
N LEU A 54 24.07 -2.44 1.75
CA LEU A 54 22.77 -1.92 1.33
C LEU A 54 22.97 -0.48 0.81
N ALA A 55 23.71 -0.33 -0.28
CA ALA A 55 23.69 0.82 -1.13
C ALA A 55 22.21 0.91 -1.49
N ALA A 56 21.57 1.99 -1.04
CA ALA A 56 20.14 2.20 -1.16
C ALA A 56 19.71 1.73 -2.55
N ARG A 57 19.06 0.55 -2.60
CA ARG A 57 18.73 -0.10 -3.87
C ARG A 57 17.83 0.88 -4.60
N LYS A 58 18.34 1.42 -5.70
CA LYS A 58 17.56 2.35 -6.53
C LYS A 58 16.35 1.59 -7.04
N CYS A 59 15.15 2.03 -6.69
CA CYS A 59 13.94 1.45 -7.25
C CYS A 59 13.97 1.59 -8.78
N THR A 60 13.43 0.60 -9.45
CA THR A 60 13.24 0.59 -10.89
C THR A 60 11.82 1.05 -11.24
N TYR A 61 11.63 1.50 -12.48
CA TYR A 61 10.29 1.84 -12.97
C TYR A 61 9.33 0.65 -12.90
N LYS A 62 9.83 -0.57 -13.12
CA LYS A 62 9.03 -1.81 -13.00
C LYS A 62 8.53 -2.05 -11.57
N GLU A 63 9.37 -1.82 -10.57
CA GLU A 63 8.99 -1.94 -9.15
C GLU A 63 7.94 -0.89 -8.77
N PHE A 64 8.11 0.36 -9.24
CA PHE A 64 7.10 1.40 -9.11
C PHE A 64 5.75 0.98 -9.72
N MET A 65 5.76 0.47 -10.96
CA MET A 65 4.54 0.02 -11.65
C MET A 65 3.88 -1.20 -10.99
N THR A 66 4.66 -2.08 -10.37
CA THR A 66 4.15 -3.27 -9.66
C THR A 66 3.36 -2.87 -8.41
N CYS A 67 3.67 -1.73 -7.80
CA CYS A 67 2.89 -1.13 -6.70
C CYS A 67 1.60 -0.43 -7.18
N GLN A 68 1.22 -0.57 -8.46
CA GLN A 68 -0.02 -0.09 -9.05
C GLN A 68 -0.27 1.41 -8.80
N PRO A 69 0.50 2.28 -9.48
CA PRO A 69 0.32 3.71 -9.34
C PRO A 69 -1.07 4.17 -9.77
N PHE A 70 -1.52 5.25 -9.15
CA PHE A 70 -2.78 5.90 -9.50
C PHE A 70 -2.54 7.04 -10.50
N TYR A 71 -3.36 7.09 -11.55
CA TYR A 71 -3.27 8.09 -12.60
C TYR A 71 -4.11 9.33 -12.28
N PHE A 72 -3.62 10.50 -12.66
CA PHE A 72 -4.32 11.78 -12.49
C PHE A 72 -4.53 12.45 -13.84
N ASN A 73 -5.79 12.73 -14.17
CA ASN A 73 -6.17 13.26 -15.49
C ASN A 73 -6.35 14.79 -15.53
N GLY A 74 -6.25 15.47 -14.39
CA GLY A 74 -6.37 16.94 -14.29
C GLY A 74 -7.80 17.45 -14.05
N THR A 75 -8.83 16.65 -14.32
CA THR A 75 -10.25 17.11 -14.27
C THR A 75 -10.83 17.15 -12.86
N GLU A 76 -10.21 16.47 -11.90
CA GLU A 76 -10.75 16.25 -10.55
C GLU A 76 -10.46 17.42 -9.59
N GLY A 77 -9.77 18.46 -10.07
CA GLY A 77 -9.44 19.67 -9.31
C GLY A 77 -8.52 19.42 -8.10
N ALA A 78 -8.53 20.34 -7.13
CA ALA A 78 -7.63 20.30 -5.97
C ALA A 78 -7.83 19.03 -5.11
N VAL A 79 -9.06 18.55 -4.98
CA VAL A 79 -9.37 17.33 -4.21
C VAL A 79 -8.76 16.09 -4.87
N GLY A 80 -8.90 15.97 -6.19
CA GLY A 80 -8.26 14.88 -6.94
C GLY A 80 -6.74 14.94 -6.87
N LEU A 81 -6.18 16.15 -6.96
CA LEU A 81 -4.74 16.37 -6.85
C LEU A 81 -4.19 15.92 -5.48
N ILE A 82 -4.84 16.31 -4.38
CA ILE A 82 -4.45 15.89 -3.01
C ILE A 82 -4.49 14.36 -2.91
N ARG A 83 -5.57 13.73 -3.38
CA ARG A 83 -5.72 12.27 -3.35
C ARG A 83 -4.65 11.55 -4.18
N TRP A 84 -4.29 12.09 -5.34
CA TRP A 84 -3.22 11.55 -6.16
C TRP A 84 -1.88 11.65 -5.43
N PHE A 85 -1.56 12.77 -4.78
CA PHE A 85 -0.35 12.93 -3.98
C PHE A 85 -0.26 11.91 -2.82
N GLU A 86 -1.36 11.68 -2.10
CA GLU A 86 -1.40 10.68 -1.02
C GLU A 86 -1.13 9.26 -1.54
N ARG A 87 -1.73 8.90 -2.69
CA ARG A 87 -1.49 7.59 -3.33
C ARG A 87 -0.07 7.47 -3.86
N ALA A 88 0.49 8.52 -4.45
CA ALA A 88 1.86 8.52 -4.92
C ALA A 88 2.85 8.28 -3.76
N LYS A 89 2.65 8.90 -2.60
CA LYS A 89 3.45 8.65 -1.39
C LYS A 89 3.42 7.19 -0.97
N LEU A 90 2.24 6.55 -0.99
CA LEU A 90 2.10 5.13 -0.67
C LEU A 90 2.84 4.23 -1.66
N VAL A 91 2.72 4.51 -2.96
CA VAL A 91 3.38 3.76 -4.04
C VAL A 91 4.91 3.88 -3.92
N PHE A 92 5.43 5.06 -3.58
CA PHE A 92 6.86 5.24 -3.33
C PHE A 92 7.37 4.51 -2.09
N SER A 93 6.54 4.44 -1.04
CA SER A 93 6.86 3.63 0.14
C SER A 93 6.88 2.14 -0.18
N CYS A 94 5.96 1.66 -1.02
CA CYS A 94 5.89 0.26 -1.46
C CYS A 94 7.08 -0.13 -2.34
N SER A 95 7.49 0.76 -3.25
CA SER A 95 8.56 0.50 -4.23
C SER A 95 9.97 0.80 -3.71
N ASN A 96 10.12 1.31 -2.49
CA ASN A 96 11.40 1.73 -1.90
C ASN A 96 12.18 2.73 -2.77
N CYS A 97 11.48 3.67 -3.42
CA CYS A 97 12.11 4.66 -4.27
C CYS A 97 12.85 5.75 -3.49
N THR A 98 14.10 6.03 -3.91
CA THR A 98 14.85 7.20 -3.43
C THR A 98 14.27 8.48 -4.02
N GLU A 99 14.52 9.62 -3.36
CA GLU A 99 13.96 10.93 -3.75
C GLU A 99 14.24 11.29 -5.22
N ASP A 100 15.43 10.96 -5.73
CA ASP A 100 15.86 11.23 -7.11
C ASP A 100 14.90 10.70 -8.19
N TYR A 101 14.18 9.61 -7.91
CA TYR A 101 13.27 8.97 -8.88
C TYR A 101 11.80 9.30 -8.65
N LYS A 102 11.43 9.88 -7.50
CA LYS A 102 10.03 10.11 -7.16
C LYS A 102 9.36 11.04 -8.15
N VAL A 103 9.97 12.18 -8.46
CA VAL A 103 9.39 13.12 -9.43
C VAL A 103 9.27 12.47 -10.81
N LYS A 104 10.35 11.83 -11.29
CA LYS A 104 10.39 11.21 -12.62
C LYS A 104 9.33 10.13 -12.81
N PHE A 105 9.06 9.33 -11.78
CA PHE A 105 8.04 8.28 -11.84
C PHE A 105 6.64 8.81 -11.53
N ALA A 106 6.50 9.82 -10.67
CA ALA A 106 5.21 10.48 -10.46
C ALA A 106 4.71 11.12 -11.76
N THR A 107 5.59 11.78 -12.52
CA THR A 107 5.21 12.43 -13.78
C THR A 107 4.68 11.44 -14.82
N SER A 108 5.08 10.16 -14.79
CA SER A 108 4.54 9.14 -15.71
C SER A 108 3.11 8.68 -15.35
N THR A 109 2.55 9.19 -14.26
CA THR A 109 1.16 8.92 -13.83
C THR A 109 0.21 10.07 -14.14
N LEU A 110 0.71 11.17 -14.68
CA LEU A 110 -0.10 12.28 -15.18
C LEU A 110 -0.60 11.96 -16.60
N THR A 111 -1.84 12.32 -16.90
CA THR A 111 -2.48 12.05 -18.20
C THR A 111 -3.36 13.23 -18.64
N GLU A 112 -3.66 13.34 -19.93
CA GLU A 112 -4.64 14.29 -20.49
C GLU A 112 -4.44 15.74 -20.02
N ASP A 113 -5.46 16.37 -19.43
CA ASP A 113 -5.44 17.77 -18.98
C ASP A 113 -4.35 18.03 -17.93
N ALA A 114 -3.88 17.01 -17.22
CA ALA A 114 -2.75 17.15 -16.28
C ALA A 114 -1.39 17.37 -16.97
N LEU A 115 -1.30 17.17 -18.29
CA LEU A 115 -0.10 17.37 -19.10
C LEU A 115 -0.13 18.65 -19.97
N SER A 116 -1.25 19.37 -20.01
CA SER A 116 -1.38 20.67 -20.69
C SER A 116 -0.74 21.80 -19.89
#